data_AF-A0A972VAR4-F1
#
_entry.id   AF-A0A972VAR4-F1
#
_cell.length_a   1.000
_cell.length_b   1.000
_cell.length_c   1.000
_cell.angle_alpha   90.00
_cell.angle_beta   90.00
_cell.angle_gamma   90.00
#
_symmetry.space_group_name_H-M   'P 1'
#
loop_
_entity.id
_entity.type
_entity.pdbx_description
1 polymer ?
#
loop_
_entity_poly.entity_id
_entity_poly.type
_entity_poly.pdbx_seq_one_letter_code
_entity_poly.pdbx_strand_id
1 'polypeptide(L)'
;MPKKQMILPQDVRKKGKIKFSSIPMNQYDASIKDELKRYSKEDLLNMQKDMMLIRNFENMLNEIKLRGAYMGIEYMHNGPAHLSLGQEASAVGQAFHLGIDDHIFGSHRSHGEILAKGLSAIHKLD
;
A
#
# COMPACT_ATOMS: atom_id res chain seq x y z
N MET A 1 -4.73 19.06 -7.71
CA MET A 1 -4.15 20.07 -6.80
C MET A 1 -4.56 21.46 -7.27
N PRO A 2 -5.00 22.37 -6.37
CA PRO A 2 -5.37 23.72 -6.77
C PRO A 2 -4.17 24.44 -7.40
N LYS A 3 -4.38 25.09 -8.54
CA LYS A 3 -3.30 25.78 -9.30
C LYS A 3 -2.69 26.96 -8.54
N LYS A 4 -3.42 27.54 -7.57
CA LYS A 4 -2.96 28.58 -6.65
C LYS A 4 -3.69 28.42 -5.32
N GLN A 5 -2.95 28.45 -4.21
CA GLN A 5 -3.52 28.54 -2.86
C GLN A 5 -2.92 29.78 -2.20
N MET A 6 -3.74 30.81 -2.00
CA MET A 6 -3.30 32.06 -1.37
C MET A 6 -3.30 31.86 0.15
N ILE A 7 -2.11 31.87 0.75
CA ILE A 7 -1.93 31.75 2.20
C ILE A 7 -1.62 33.14 2.74
N LEU A 8 -2.64 33.79 3.32
CA LEU A 8 -2.50 35.10 3.94
C LEU A 8 -2.12 34.94 5.41
N PRO A 9 -0.93 35.39 5.86
CA PRO A 9 -0.46 35.20 7.24
C PRO A 9 -1.44 35.72 8.30
N GLN A 10 -2.12 36.83 8.02
CA GLN A 10 -3.15 37.41 8.89
C GLN A 10 -4.32 36.46 9.17
N ASP A 11 -4.65 35.59 8.23
CA ASP A 11 -5.79 34.67 8.32
C ASP A 11 -5.36 33.33 8.92
N VAL A 12 -4.26 32.75 8.43
CA VAL A 12 -3.77 31.44 8.92
C VAL A 12 -3.09 31.50 10.29
N ARG A 13 -2.69 32.69 10.75
CA ARG A 13 -2.15 32.92 12.10
C ARG A 13 -3.12 33.65 13.04
N LYS A 14 -4.38 33.82 12.63
CA LYS A 14 -5.39 34.48 13.46
C LYS A 14 -5.54 33.75 14.79
N LYS A 15 -5.53 34.50 15.90
CA LYS A 15 -5.78 33.94 17.23
C LYS A 15 -7.17 33.29 17.26
N GLY A 16 -7.24 32.06 17.74
CA GLY A 16 -8.48 31.30 17.80
C GLY A 16 -8.31 30.02 18.61
N LYS A 17 -9.40 29.26 18.75
CA LYS A 17 -9.41 27.93 19.36
C LYS A 17 -10.05 26.97 18.38
N ILE A 18 -9.40 25.84 18.12
CA ILE A 18 -9.99 24.76 17.33
C ILE A 18 -10.77 23.87 18.31
N LYS A 19 -12.07 23.69 18.07
CA LYS A 19 -12.87 22.66 18.75
C LYS A 19 -12.93 21.46 17.83
N PHE A 20 -12.51 20.30 18.34
CA PHE A 20 -12.35 19.10 17.53
C PHE A 20 -13.05 17.92 18.21
N SER A 21 -13.73 17.09 17.41
CA SER A 21 -14.32 15.85 17.89
C SER A 21 -13.23 14.83 18.24
N SER A 22 -13.56 13.83 19.06
CA SER A 22 -12.65 12.69 19.26
C SER A 22 -12.33 12.03 17.91
N ILE A 23 -11.06 11.70 17.67
CA ILE A 23 -10.66 10.88 16.52
C ILE A 23 -10.80 9.42 16.94
N PRO A 24 -11.66 8.62 16.29
CA PRO A 24 -11.64 7.19 16.46
C PRO A 24 -10.28 6.62 16.00
N MET A 25 -9.60 5.89 16.87
CA MET A 25 -8.34 5.21 16.55
C MET A 25 -8.52 3.70 16.56
N ASN A 26 -8.00 3.00 15.55
CA ASN A 26 -7.99 1.53 15.48
C ASN A 26 -9.35 0.88 15.77
N GLN A 27 -10.43 1.43 15.21
CA GLN A 27 -11.80 0.96 15.48
C GLN A 27 -12.17 -0.34 14.74
N TYR A 28 -11.30 -0.84 13.89
CA TYR A 28 -11.56 -2.08 13.18
C TYR A 28 -11.45 -3.26 14.14
N ASP A 29 -12.59 -3.89 14.45
CA ASP A 29 -12.69 -5.04 15.36
C ASP A 29 -13.36 -6.27 14.71
N ALA A 30 -13.62 -6.20 13.40
CA ALA A 30 -14.32 -7.25 12.68
C ALA A 30 -13.52 -8.56 12.68
N SER A 31 -14.19 -9.66 13.02
CA SER A 31 -13.57 -10.99 12.98
C SER A 31 -13.52 -11.53 11.55
N ILE A 32 -12.70 -12.56 11.32
CA ILE A 32 -12.69 -13.27 10.02
C ILE A 32 -14.09 -13.82 9.68
N LYS A 33 -14.89 -14.22 10.69
CA LYS A 33 -16.27 -14.67 10.46
C LYS A 33 -17.18 -13.54 9.96
N ASP A 34 -16.88 -12.29 10.34
CA ASP A 34 -17.63 -11.12 9.86
C ASP A 34 -17.18 -10.71 8.46
N GLU A 35 -15.88 -10.79 8.18
CA GLU A 35 -15.35 -10.51 6.83
C GLU A 35 -15.79 -11.54 5.80
N LEU A 36 -15.96 -12.81 6.17
CA LEU A 36 -16.53 -13.84 5.30
C LEU A 36 -17.98 -13.57 4.87
N LYS A 37 -18.66 -12.61 5.50
CA LYS A 37 -19.98 -12.13 5.05
C LYS A 37 -19.87 -11.07 3.95
N ARG A 38 -18.69 -10.44 3.79
CA ARG A 38 -18.41 -9.36 2.83
C ARG A 38 -17.57 -9.84 1.65
N TYR A 39 -16.64 -10.76 1.90
CA TYR A 39 -15.70 -11.30 0.94
C TYR A 39 -15.79 -12.82 0.90
N SER A 40 -15.54 -13.42 -0.25
CA SER A 40 -15.46 -14.87 -0.35
C SER A 40 -14.20 -15.39 0.37
N LYS A 41 -14.20 -16.68 0.71
CA LYS A 41 -13.01 -17.34 1.25
C LYS A 41 -11.83 -17.22 0.28
N GLU A 42 -12.10 -17.30 -1.02
CA GLU A 42 -11.08 -17.21 -2.06
C GLU A 42 -10.48 -15.80 -2.14
N ASP A 43 -11.31 -14.76 -2.05
CA ASP A 43 -10.84 -13.36 -2.00
C ASP A 43 -9.86 -13.14 -0.84
N LEU A 44 -10.23 -13.57 0.38
CA LEU A 44 -9.39 -13.43 1.56
C LEU A 44 -8.07 -14.20 1.42
N LEU A 45 -8.11 -15.40 0.84
CA LEU A 45 -6.91 -16.19 0.58
C LEU A 45 -6.01 -15.54 -0.46
N ASN A 46 -6.58 -14.98 -1.54
CA ASN A 46 -5.81 -14.30 -2.58
C ASN A 46 -5.19 -13.01 -2.05
N MET A 47 -5.94 -12.19 -1.29
CA MET A 47 -5.37 -11.02 -0.61
C MET A 47 -4.20 -11.39 0.31
N GLN A 48 -4.31 -12.48 1.08
CA GLN A 48 -3.21 -12.94 1.93
C GLN A 48 -2.00 -13.39 1.11
N LYS A 49 -2.20 -14.13 0.02
CA LYS A 49 -1.12 -14.55 -0.88
C LYS A 49 -0.41 -13.34 -1.50
N ASP A 50 -1.16 -12.36 -1.97
CA ASP A 50 -0.62 -11.15 -2.60
C ASP A 50 0.22 -10.35 -1.59
N MET A 51 -0.27 -10.19 -0.35
CA MET A 51 0.51 -9.55 0.71
C MET A 51 1.81 -10.30 1.02
N MET A 52 1.76 -11.64 1.06
CA MET A 52 2.95 -12.47 1.29
C MET A 52 3.94 -12.38 0.13
N LEU A 53 3.47 -12.32 -1.11
CA LEU A 53 4.31 -12.14 -2.29
C LEU A 53 5.03 -10.80 -2.24
N ILE A 54 4.30 -9.71 -1.98
CA ILE A 54 4.88 -8.37 -1.84
C ILE A 54 5.92 -8.36 -0.71
N ARG A 55 5.60 -8.94 0.45
CA ARG A 55 6.53 -9.06 1.57
C ARG A 55 7.82 -9.78 1.16
N ASN A 56 7.69 -10.90 0.44
CA ASN A 56 8.85 -11.66 -0.02
C ASN A 56 9.70 -10.88 -1.02
N PHE A 57 9.05 -10.17 -1.95
CA PHE A 57 9.75 -9.30 -2.89
C PHE A 57 10.51 -8.17 -2.19
N GLU A 58 9.89 -7.50 -1.22
CA GLU A 58 10.54 -6.42 -0.46
C GLU A 58 11.70 -6.95 0.40
N ASN A 59 11.54 -8.13 1.01
CA ASN A 59 12.62 -8.81 1.74
C ASN A 59 13.77 -9.19 0.80
N MET A 60 13.47 -9.69 -0.41
CA MET A 60 14.48 -9.98 -1.43
C MET A 60 15.28 -8.72 -1.77
N LEU A 61 14.62 -7.60 -2.05
CA LEU A 61 15.29 -6.34 -2.33
C LEU A 61 16.15 -5.88 -1.15
N ASN A 62 15.67 -6.06 0.08
CA ASN A 62 16.43 -5.75 1.28
C ASN A 62 17.72 -6.59 1.37
N GLU A 63 17.65 -7.89 1.13
CA GLU A 63 18.80 -8.79 1.13
C GLU A 63 19.82 -8.38 0.06
N ILE A 64 19.37 -8.08 -1.16
CA ILE A 64 20.22 -7.54 -2.23
C ILE A 64 20.92 -6.25 -1.78
N LYS A 65 20.19 -5.32 -1.16
CA LYS A 65 20.76 -4.03 -0.70
C LYS A 65 21.80 -4.20 0.39
N LEU A 66 21.61 -5.15 1.29
CA LEU A 66 22.49 -5.36 2.44
C LEU A 66 23.67 -6.27 2.13
N ARG A 67 23.49 -7.25 1.25
CA ARG A 67 24.44 -8.34 1.01
C ARG A 67 24.94 -8.46 -0.42
N GLY A 68 24.37 -7.71 -1.37
CA GLY A 68 24.74 -7.78 -2.78
C GLY A 68 24.29 -9.06 -3.49
N ALA A 69 23.44 -9.87 -2.85
CA ALA A 69 22.94 -11.12 -3.41
C ALA A 69 21.60 -11.51 -2.80
N TYR A 70 20.83 -12.32 -3.52
CA TYR A 70 19.65 -13.02 -2.99
C TYR A 70 19.67 -14.47 -3.46
N MET A 71 19.51 -15.41 -2.51
CA MET A 71 19.55 -16.85 -2.79
C MET A 71 20.78 -17.30 -3.60
N GLY A 72 21.94 -16.68 -3.34
CA GLY A 72 23.20 -16.97 -4.04
C GLY A 72 23.33 -16.33 -5.43
N ILE A 73 22.31 -15.59 -5.88
CA ILE A 73 22.37 -14.82 -7.12
C ILE A 73 22.91 -13.43 -6.79
N GLU A 74 24.11 -13.13 -7.25
CA GLU A 74 24.73 -11.82 -7.07
C GLU A 74 24.03 -10.76 -7.92
N TYR A 75 23.72 -9.62 -7.31
CA TYR A 75 23.20 -8.45 -7.99
C TYR A 75 23.57 -7.19 -7.21
N MET A 76 24.30 -6.30 -7.86
CA MET A 76 24.73 -5.04 -7.25
C MET A 76 23.74 -3.93 -7.60
N HIS A 77 22.92 -3.55 -6.62
CA HIS A 77 21.97 -2.45 -6.78
C HIS A 77 22.52 -1.13 -6.23
N ASN A 78 22.98 -0.25 -7.12
CA ASN A 78 23.64 1.00 -6.76
C ASN A 78 22.68 2.12 -6.31
N GLY A 79 21.38 2.02 -6.62
CA GLY A 79 20.38 3.04 -6.29
C GLY A 79 19.79 2.89 -4.89
N PRO A 80 19.06 3.91 -4.39
CA PRO A 80 18.23 3.77 -3.19
C PRO A 80 17.04 2.84 -3.47
N ALA A 81 16.68 2.01 -2.49
CA ALA A 81 15.46 1.20 -2.52
C ALA A 81 14.55 1.61 -1.36
N HIS A 82 13.32 2.02 -1.66
CA HIS A 82 12.34 2.42 -0.64
C HIS A 82 11.33 1.30 -0.45
N LEU A 83 11.58 0.46 0.56
CA LEU A 83 10.79 -0.74 0.80
C LEU A 83 9.45 -0.41 1.46
N SER A 84 8.32 -0.95 0.98
CA SER A 84 7.01 -0.80 1.63
C SER A 84 6.70 -1.91 2.65
N LEU A 85 7.73 -2.44 3.33
CA LEU A 85 7.57 -3.49 4.35
C LEU A 85 6.58 -3.06 5.44
N GLY A 86 5.55 -3.86 5.66
CA GLY A 86 4.48 -3.59 6.63
C GLY A 86 3.31 -2.76 6.07
N GLN A 87 3.34 -2.37 4.80
CA GLN A 87 2.28 -1.61 4.12
C GLN A 87 1.55 -2.44 3.05
N GLU A 88 1.74 -3.75 3.04
CA GLU A 88 1.21 -4.63 1.99
C GLU A 88 -0.32 -4.61 1.94
N ALA A 89 -0.97 -4.56 3.10
CA ALA A 89 -2.43 -4.49 3.20
C ALA A 89 -3.01 -3.24 2.53
N SER A 90 -2.30 -2.11 2.57
CA SER A 90 -2.74 -0.88 1.89
C SER A 90 -2.73 -1.04 0.38
N ALA A 91 -1.65 -1.60 -0.17
CA ALA A 91 -1.52 -1.82 -1.61
C ALA A 91 -2.51 -2.87 -2.12
N VAL A 92 -2.60 -4.02 -1.45
CA VAL A 92 -3.50 -5.13 -1.83
C VAL A 92 -4.97 -4.73 -1.67
N GLY A 93 -5.33 -4.11 -0.54
CA GLY A 93 -6.71 -3.66 -0.30
C GLY A 93 -7.17 -2.63 -1.31
N GLN A 94 -6.30 -1.69 -1.71
CA GLN A 94 -6.61 -0.77 -2.80
C GLN A 94 -6.80 -1.52 -4.11
N ALA A 95 -5.82 -2.33 -4.53
CA ALA A 95 -5.84 -3.02 -5.82
C ALA A 95 -7.04 -3.96 -5.97
N PHE A 96 -7.45 -4.64 -4.89
CA PHE A 96 -8.59 -5.54 -4.86
C PHE A 96 -9.88 -4.86 -5.37
N HIS A 97 -10.07 -3.57 -5.11
CA HIS A 97 -11.27 -2.84 -5.56
C HIS A 97 -11.14 -2.20 -6.95
N LEU A 98 -9.96 -2.18 -7.55
CA LEU A 98 -9.74 -1.57 -8.86
C LEU A 98 -9.99 -2.56 -10.00
N GLY A 99 -10.68 -2.15 -11.06
CA GLY A 99 -10.85 -2.90 -12.30
C GLY A 99 -9.58 -2.93 -13.15
N ILE A 100 -9.49 -3.80 -14.17
CA ILE A 100 -8.29 -3.96 -14.98
C ILE A 100 -7.83 -2.66 -15.67
N ASP A 101 -8.77 -1.79 -16.04
CA ASP A 101 -8.52 -0.51 -16.73
C ASP A 101 -8.24 0.67 -15.79
N ASP A 102 -8.37 0.47 -14.47
CA ASP A 102 -8.12 1.54 -13.50
C ASP A 102 -6.63 1.79 -13.32
N HIS A 103 -6.24 3.06 -13.38
CA HIS A 103 -4.86 3.49 -13.21
C HIS A 103 -4.49 3.76 -11.75
N ILE A 104 -3.25 3.43 -11.39
CA ILE A 104 -2.62 3.83 -10.14
C ILE A 104 -1.44 4.75 -10.45
N PHE A 105 -1.24 5.76 -9.60
CA PHE A 105 -0.12 6.69 -9.71
C PHE A 105 0.69 6.62 -8.43
N GLY A 106 1.74 5.80 -8.48
CA GLY A 106 2.62 5.57 -7.34
C GLY A 106 3.61 6.71 -7.08
N SER A 107 4.27 6.63 -5.93
CA SER A 107 5.41 7.46 -5.53
C SER A 107 6.74 6.70 -5.67
N HIS A 108 7.76 7.12 -4.94
CA HIS A 108 9.05 6.42 -4.86
C HIS A 108 9.01 5.12 -4.02
N ARG A 109 7.88 4.82 -3.37
CA ARG A 109 7.64 3.63 -2.52
C ARG A 109 6.45 2.82 -3.04
N SER A 110 6.52 2.40 -4.29
CA SER A 110 5.36 1.83 -5.01
C SER A 110 5.57 0.42 -5.53
N HIS A 111 6.59 -0.30 -5.05
CA HIS A 111 6.77 -1.71 -5.45
C HIS A 111 5.52 -2.53 -5.13
N GLY A 112 5.04 -2.44 -3.88
CA GLY A 112 3.82 -3.13 -3.45
C GLY A 112 2.58 -2.73 -4.26
N GLU A 113 2.43 -1.44 -4.61
CA GLU A 113 1.28 -0.96 -5.38
C GLU A 113 1.26 -1.54 -6.80
N ILE A 114 2.41 -1.56 -7.47
CA ILE A 114 2.54 -2.11 -8.83
C ILE A 114 2.28 -3.62 -8.82
N LEU A 115 2.88 -4.35 -7.87
CA LEU A 115 2.68 -5.78 -7.73
C LEU A 115 1.23 -6.13 -7.40
N ALA A 116 0.63 -5.45 -6.40
CA ALA A 116 -0.76 -5.65 -6.03
C ALA A 116 -1.71 -5.39 -7.21
N LYS A 117 -1.47 -4.32 -7.97
CA LYS A 117 -2.29 -4.00 -9.14
C LYS A 117 -2.20 -5.07 -10.23
N GLY A 118 -1.00 -5.56 -10.53
CA GLY A 118 -0.79 -6.63 -11.50
C GLY A 118 -1.44 -7.95 -11.07
N LEU A 119 -1.24 -8.37 -9.82
CA LEU A 119 -1.84 -9.59 -9.26
C LEU A 119 -3.38 -9.50 -9.26
N SER A 120 -3.93 -8.37 -8.81
CA SER A 120 -5.37 -8.17 -8.82
C SER A 120 -5.96 -8.17 -10.24
N ALA A 121 -5.23 -7.62 -11.22
CA ALA A 121 -5.65 -7.70 -12.62
C ALA A 121 -5.65 -9.14 -13.12
N ILE A 122 -4.61 -9.93 -12.83
CA ILE A 122 -4.55 -11.36 -13.19
C ILE A 122 -5.74 -12.13 -12.62
N HIS A 123 -6.13 -11.87 -11.37
CA HIS A 123 -7.31 -12.51 -10.75
C HIS A 123 -8.65 -12.16 -11.41
N LYS A 124 -8.71 -11.06 -12.17
CA LYS A 124 -9.92 -10.52 -12.81
C LYS A 124 -9.92 -10.66 -14.33
N LEU A 125 -8.79 -11.05 -14.91
CA LEU A 125 -8.68 -11.36 -16.32
C LEU A 125 -9.15 -12.81 -16.51
N ASP A 126 -10.05 -13.00 -17.46
CA ASP A 126 -10.52 -14.32 -17.91
C ASP A 126 -9.42 -15.07 -18.68
#